data_AF-A0A929EHV4-F1
#
_entry.id   AF-A0A929EHV4-F1
#
_cell.length_a   1.000
_cell.length_b   1.000
_cell.length_c   1.000
_cell.angle_alpha   90.00
_cell.angle_beta   90.00
_cell.angle_gamma   90.00
#
_symmetry.space_group_name_H-M   'P 1'
#
loop_
_entity.id
_entity.type
_entity.pdbx_description
1 polymer ?
#
loop_
_entity_poly.entity_id
_entity_poly.type
_entity_poly.pdbx_seq_one_letter_code
_entity_poly.pdbx_strand_id
1 'polypeptide(L)'
;MATKKKSPAKPIKKGAKAPAKSDRWKSKKSKKKPRKLGGWWIIINIFSFGLIIGTGLVIYFGPTPDRTPPPVPVTPTREVTIYFGSTDGETLRGVERTVDEGILSNEIAGAVELLLQGPGSGNRKIERTVPAGTRLLGVRVTGSTAVVNLSRELV
;
A
#
# COMPACT_ATOMS: atom_id res chain seq x y z
N MET A 1 -44.74 45.63 18.13
CA MET A 1 -44.19 46.20 19.38
C MET A 1 -42.78 46.77 19.11
N ALA A 2 -42.13 47.42 20.08
CA ALA A 2 -40.84 48.13 19.91
C ALA A 2 -39.69 47.20 19.42
N THR A 3 -38.62 47.66 18.77
CA THR A 3 -37.57 48.63 19.21
C THR A 3 -36.64 49.01 18.04
N LYS A 4 -35.71 49.99 18.07
CA LYS A 4 -35.53 51.26 18.81
C LYS A 4 -34.35 52.03 18.15
N LYS A 5 -34.44 53.36 18.02
CA LYS A 5 -33.44 54.24 17.36
C LYS A 5 -32.02 54.13 17.93
N LYS A 6 -31.01 54.37 17.07
CA LYS A 6 -29.79 55.15 17.42
C LYS A 6 -29.29 55.94 16.20
N SER A 7 -28.68 57.10 16.46
CA SER A 7 -28.27 58.13 15.47
C SER A 7 -26.80 58.55 15.68
N PRO A 8 -26.18 59.30 14.76
CA PRO A 8 -24.72 59.33 14.57
C PRO A 8 -23.95 60.38 15.37
N ALA A 9 -22.61 60.28 15.35
CA ALA A 9 -21.65 61.30 15.79
C ALA A 9 -20.52 61.49 14.74
N LYS A 10 -19.78 62.61 14.82
CA LYS A 10 -18.82 63.11 13.81
C LYS A 10 -17.33 62.90 14.19
N PRO A 11 -16.36 63.11 13.27
CA PRO A 11 -14.96 62.66 13.42
C PRO A 11 -14.01 63.66 14.12
N ILE A 12 -12.81 63.19 14.48
CA ILE A 12 -11.70 63.95 15.10
C ILE A 12 -10.43 63.89 14.21
N LYS A 13 -9.50 64.84 14.36
CA LYS A 13 -8.33 65.08 13.47
C LYS A 13 -7.00 65.19 14.23
N LYS A 14 -5.90 64.76 13.57
CA LYS A 14 -4.48 65.25 13.64
C LYS A 14 -3.70 65.21 14.98
N GLY A 15 -2.41 64.83 14.90
CA GLY A 15 -1.34 65.48 15.68
C GLY A 15 -0.04 64.66 15.94
N ALA A 16 1.13 65.27 15.64
CA ALA A 16 2.51 64.85 16.04
C ALA A 16 3.04 63.47 15.52
N LYS A 17 4.35 63.22 15.32
CA LYS A 17 5.60 64.04 15.36
C LYS A 17 6.67 63.40 14.42
N ALA A 18 7.72 64.15 14.06
CA ALA A 18 8.91 63.71 13.27
C ALA A 18 10.17 63.61 14.19
N PRO A 19 11.45 63.39 13.75
CA PRO A 19 12.09 63.35 12.41
C PRO A 19 12.88 62.01 12.17
N ALA A 20 14.02 61.80 11.48
CA ALA A 20 15.03 62.63 10.78
C ALA A 20 15.97 61.82 9.83
N LYS A 21 16.72 62.50 8.94
CA LYS A 21 18.01 62.10 8.28
C LYS A 21 18.03 60.89 7.30
N SER A 22 18.94 60.79 6.32
CA SER A 22 19.78 61.79 5.60
C SER A 22 20.42 61.22 4.31
N ASP A 23 20.41 62.03 3.25
CA ASP A 23 21.45 62.20 2.21
C ASP A 23 22.18 61.04 1.49
N ARG A 24 21.75 60.80 0.24
CA ARG A 24 22.50 61.17 -1.00
C ARG A 24 23.97 60.73 -1.14
N TRP A 25 24.20 59.60 -1.84
CA TRP A 25 25.42 59.38 -2.65
C TRP A 25 25.10 58.71 -4.00
N LYS A 26 26.00 58.81 -4.98
CA LYS A 26 25.81 58.38 -6.39
C LYS A 26 26.99 57.57 -6.94
N SER A 27 26.73 56.88 -8.06
CA SER A 27 27.71 56.22 -8.96
C SER A 27 28.24 54.85 -8.47
N LYS A 28 28.83 53.98 -9.31
CA LYS A 28 29.35 54.17 -10.69
C LYS A 28 29.22 52.85 -11.49
N LYS A 29 28.61 52.87 -12.69
CA LYS A 29 28.54 51.68 -13.56
C LYS A 29 29.93 51.38 -14.15
N SER A 30 30.50 50.20 -13.89
CA SER A 30 31.74 49.73 -14.54
C SER A 30 31.45 48.67 -15.61
N LYS A 31 31.86 48.93 -16.85
CA LYS A 31 31.77 47.94 -17.95
C LYS A 31 33.02 47.06 -17.92
N LYS A 32 32.91 45.80 -17.50
CA LYS A 32 34.01 44.82 -17.57
C LYS A 32 33.96 44.08 -18.92
N LYS A 33 35.10 43.97 -19.61
CA LYS A 33 35.23 43.26 -20.89
C LYS A 33 35.14 41.73 -20.66
N PRO A 34 34.54 40.95 -21.57
CA PRO A 34 34.52 39.49 -21.46
C PRO A 34 35.94 38.92 -21.63
N ARG A 35 36.36 38.02 -20.73
CA ARG A 35 37.59 37.23 -20.88
C ARG A 35 37.21 35.88 -21.51
N LYS A 36 38.09 35.32 -22.35
CA LYS A 36 37.81 34.18 -23.24
C LYS A 36 37.28 32.97 -22.45
N LEU A 37 36.06 32.52 -22.79
CA LEU A 37 35.25 31.60 -21.98
C LEU A 37 35.41 30.12 -22.38
N GLY A 38 36.61 29.69 -22.81
CA GLY A 38 36.82 28.37 -23.42
C GLY A 38 36.90 27.20 -22.42
N GLY A 39 37.92 27.20 -21.56
CA GLY A 39 38.23 26.01 -20.74
C GLY A 39 37.25 25.71 -19.61
N TRP A 40 36.59 26.72 -19.03
CA TRP A 40 35.76 26.53 -17.83
C TRP A 40 34.51 25.69 -18.10
N TRP A 41 33.90 25.84 -19.29
CA TRP A 41 32.75 25.03 -19.71
C TRP A 41 33.04 23.53 -19.80
N ILE A 42 34.29 23.15 -20.11
CA ILE A 42 34.71 21.74 -20.17
C ILE A 42 34.72 21.14 -18.77
N ILE A 43 35.30 21.86 -17.80
CA ILE A 43 35.34 21.44 -16.38
C ILE A 43 33.92 21.31 -15.82
N ILE A 44 33.05 22.27 -16.12
CA ILE A 44 31.64 22.24 -15.70
C ILE A 44 30.94 21.00 -16.27
N ASN A 45 31.10 20.70 -17.56
CA ASN A 45 30.51 19.50 -18.18
C ASN A 45 31.02 18.19 -17.55
N ILE A 46 32.33 18.06 -17.33
CA ILE A 46 32.91 16.85 -16.69
C ILE A 46 32.32 16.65 -15.29
N PHE A 47 32.21 17.71 -14.49
CA PHE A 47 31.64 17.64 -13.14
C PHE A 47 30.13 17.31 -13.18
N SER A 48 29.38 17.86 -14.13
CA SER A 48 27.97 17.54 -14.34
C SER A 48 27.75 16.09 -14.79
N PHE A 49 28.55 15.58 -15.73
CA PHE A 49 28.50 14.18 -16.15
C PHE A 49 28.86 13.22 -15.01
N GLY A 50 29.91 13.53 -14.23
CA GLY A 50 30.26 12.74 -13.05
C GLY A 50 29.13 12.69 -12.01
N LEU A 51 28.47 13.82 -11.76
CA LEU A 51 27.31 13.90 -10.86
C LEU A 51 26.11 13.10 -11.38
N ILE A 52 25.76 13.24 -12.66
CA ILE A 52 24.62 12.54 -13.29
C ILE A 52 24.87 11.03 -13.32
N ILE A 53 26.06 10.58 -13.74
CA ILE A 53 26.44 9.17 -13.76
C ILE A 53 26.46 8.59 -12.34
N GLY A 54 27.07 9.29 -11.37
CA GLY A 54 27.11 8.85 -9.98
C GLY A 54 25.71 8.72 -9.35
N THR A 55 24.85 9.72 -9.56
CA THR A 55 23.47 9.68 -9.06
C THR A 55 22.64 8.59 -9.75
N GLY A 56 22.80 8.41 -11.07
CA GLY A 56 22.17 7.34 -11.83
C GLY A 56 22.62 5.94 -11.36
N LEU A 57 23.91 5.77 -11.06
CA LEU A 57 24.47 4.52 -10.53
C LEU A 57 23.88 4.20 -9.15
N VAL A 58 23.72 5.20 -8.27
CA VAL A 58 23.08 5.03 -6.95
C VAL A 58 21.57 4.74 -7.08
N ILE A 59 20.87 5.26 -8.08
CA ILE A 59 19.46 4.93 -8.33
C ILE A 59 19.30 3.52 -8.93
N TYR A 60 20.26 3.05 -9.73
CA TYR A 60 20.19 1.75 -10.42
C TYR A 60 20.74 0.58 -9.59
N PHE A 61 21.83 0.79 -8.84
CA PHE A 61 22.52 -0.23 -8.03
C PHE A 61 22.46 0.02 -6.52
N GLY A 62 21.92 1.15 -6.06
CA GLY A 62 21.72 1.37 -4.63
C GLY A 62 20.67 0.41 -4.05
N PRO A 63 20.78 0.03 -2.77
CA PRO A 63 19.73 -0.74 -2.12
C PRO A 63 18.43 0.07 -2.18
N THR A 64 17.36 -0.53 -2.73
CA THR A 64 16.04 0.10 -2.72
C THR A 64 15.66 0.42 -1.28
N PRO A 65 15.21 1.64 -0.96
CA PRO A 65 14.76 1.97 0.39
C PRO A 65 13.68 0.96 0.79
N ASP A 66 13.86 0.35 1.96
CA ASP A 66 13.23 -0.93 2.30
C ASP A 66 11.72 -0.84 2.13
N ARG A 67 11.21 -1.52 1.09
CA ARG A 67 9.79 -1.60 0.79
C ARG A 67 9.16 -2.58 1.76
N THR A 68 9.06 -2.14 3.02
CA THR A 68 8.16 -2.73 4.01
C THR A 68 6.81 -2.91 3.32
N PRO A 69 6.34 -4.15 3.10
CA PRO A 69 5.03 -4.34 2.51
C PRO A 69 4.03 -3.61 3.41
N PRO A 70 3.00 -2.94 2.84
CA PRO A 70 1.99 -2.26 3.65
C PRO A 70 1.48 -3.25 4.69
N PRO A 71 1.44 -2.88 5.98
CA PRO A 71 1.26 -3.84 7.07
C PRO A 71 -0.01 -4.63 6.81
N VAL A 72 0.18 -5.90 6.43
CA VAL A 72 -0.92 -6.75 5.98
C VAL A 72 -1.90 -6.83 7.14
N PRO A 73 -3.19 -6.51 6.95
CA PRO A 73 -4.16 -6.66 8.02
C PRO A 73 -4.10 -8.12 8.48
N VAL A 74 -3.69 -8.32 9.74
CA VAL A 74 -3.57 -9.65 10.33
C VAL A 74 -4.97 -10.16 10.64
N THR A 75 -5.64 -10.66 9.60
CA THR A 75 -6.89 -11.38 9.71
C THR A 75 -6.69 -12.50 10.73
N PRO A 76 -7.49 -12.59 11.81
CA PRO A 76 -7.36 -13.69 12.75
C PRO A 76 -7.53 -15.00 11.98
N THR A 77 -6.70 -16.00 12.30
CA THR A 77 -6.53 -17.19 11.46
C THR A 77 -6.60 -18.43 12.34
N ARG A 78 -7.40 -19.40 11.91
CA ARG A 78 -7.75 -20.59 12.67
C ARG A 78 -7.15 -21.85 12.05
N GLU A 79 -6.56 -22.70 12.88
CA GLU A 79 -6.06 -24.01 12.46
C GLU A 79 -7.21 -25.01 12.31
N VAL A 80 -7.20 -25.75 11.19
CA VAL A 80 -8.19 -26.78 10.85
C VAL A 80 -7.51 -28.00 10.21
N THR A 81 -8.00 -29.20 10.51
CA THR A 81 -7.50 -30.44 9.91
C THR A 81 -8.35 -30.84 8.71
N ILE A 82 -7.75 -30.79 7.50
CA ILE A 82 -8.42 -31.18 6.25
C ILE A 82 -8.07 -32.64 5.94
N TYR A 83 -9.10 -33.48 5.76
CA TYR A 83 -8.91 -34.92 5.55
C TYR A 83 -8.94 -35.30 4.06
N PHE A 84 -7.91 -36.00 3.63
CA PHE A 84 -7.72 -36.50 2.27
C PHE A 84 -7.54 -38.02 2.27
N GLY A 85 -7.69 -38.66 1.10
CA GLY A 85 -7.49 -40.10 0.97
C GLY A 85 -6.00 -40.46 0.96
N SER A 86 -5.64 -41.61 1.50
CA SER A 86 -4.32 -42.21 1.26
C SER A 86 -4.30 -42.92 -0.10
N THR A 87 -3.12 -43.11 -0.69
CA THR A 87 -2.95 -43.78 -2.01
C THR A 87 -3.35 -45.27 -2.02
N ASP A 88 -3.61 -45.84 -0.85
CA ASP A 88 -4.20 -47.18 -0.67
C ASP A 88 -5.73 -47.19 -0.84
N GLY A 89 -6.41 -46.05 -0.70
CA GLY A 89 -7.87 -45.95 -0.68
C GLY A 89 -8.53 -46.45 0.62
N GLU A 90 -7.77 -46.99 1.56
CA GLU A 90 -8.28 -47.60 2.81
C GLU A 90 -8.33 -46.60 3.97
N THR A 91 -7.51 -45.55 3.94
CA THR A 91 -7.33 -44.64 5.09
C THR A 91 -7.49 -43.16 4.72
N LEU A 92 -8.00 -42.37 5.68
CA LEU A 92 -8.00 -40.91 5.62
C LEU A 92 -6.79 -40.33 6.36
N ARG A 93 -6.11 -39.36 5.74
CA ARG A 93 -4.97 -38.63 6.31
C ARG A 93 -5.36 -37.18 6.53
N GLY A 94 -5.28 -36.72 7.77
CA GLY A 94 -5.43 -35.31 8.12
C GLY A 94 -4.21 -34.49 7.70
N VAL A 95 -4.45 -33.28 7.20
CA VAL A 95 -3.44 -32.27 6.89
C VAL A 95 -3.88 -30.96 7.54
N GLU A 96 -3.08 -30.45 8.47
CA GLU A 96 -3.31 -29.17 9.13
C GLU A 96 -3.16 -28.02 8.12
N ARG A 97 -4.10 -27.08 8.17
CA ARG A 97 -4.16 -25.86 7.34
C ARG A 97 -4.73 -24.71 8.15
N THR A 98 -4.48 -23.49 7.72
CA THR A 98 -5.07 -22.27 8.28
C THR A 98 -6.22 -21.77 7.40
N VAL A 99 -7.27 -21.24 8.03
CA VAL A 99 -8.42 -20.58 7.40
C VAL A 99 -8.69 -19.26 8.13
N ASP A 100 -9.12 -18.22 7.40
CA ASP A 100 -9.53 -16.94 8.01
C ASP A 100 -10.69 -17.14 9.00
N GLU A 101 -10.51 -16.69 10.24
CA GLU A 101 -11.49 -16.79 11.33
C GLU A 101 -12.64 -15.79 11.12
N GLY A 102 -13.87 -16.19 11.48
CA GLY A 102 -15.00 -15.26 11.38
C GLY A 102 -16.37 -15.92 11.53
N ILE A 103 -17.25 -15.69 10.56
CA ILE A 103 -18.59 -16.31 10.55
C ILE A 103 -18.42 -17.79 10.18
N LEU A 104 -19.03 -18.70 10.95
CA LEU A 104 -18.93 -20.15 10.75
C LEU A 104 -19.18 -20.64 9.30
N SER A 105 -20.10 -19.99 8.57
CA SER A 105 -20.33 -20.28 7.14
C SER A 105 -19.09 -20.03 6.27
N ASN A 106 -18.28 -19.01 6.60
CA ASN A 106 -17.05 -18.66 5.89
C ASN A 106 -15.89 -19.58 6.29
N GLU A 107 -15.78 -19.94 7.57
CA GLU A 107 -14.79 -20.94 8.03
C GLU A 107 -15.00 -22.28 7.34
N ILE A 108 -16.27 -22.73 7.25
CA ILE A 108 -16.63 -23.95 6.51
C ILE A 108 -16.37 -23.78 5.01
N ALA A 109 -16.64 -22.61 4.41
CA ALA A 109 -16.33 -22.35 3.01
C ALA A 109 -14.82 -22.46 2.72
N GLY A 110 -13.96 -21.80 3.53
CA GLY A 110 -12.51 -21.88 3.39
C GLY A 110 -11.96 -23.30 3.61
N ALA A 111 -12.49 -24.04 4.59
CA ALA A 111 -12.13 -25.44 4.79
C ALA A 111 -12.52 -26.34 3.61
N VAL A 112 -13.68 -26.10 2.98
CA VAL A 112 -14.10 -26.80 1.75
C VAL A 112 -13.25 -26.37 0.55
N GLU A 113 -12.89 -25.10 0.40
CA GLU A 113 -12.02 -24.64 -0.68
C GLU A 113 -10.60 -25.24 -0.59
N LEU A 114 -10.06 -25.43 0.62
CA LEU A 114 -8.81 -26.17 0.83
C LEU A 114 -8.92 -27.65 0.43
N LEU A 115 -10.06 -28.28 0.71
CA LEU A 115 -10.35 -29.66 0.27
C LEU A 115 -10.42 -29.76 -1.26
N LEU A 116 -11.09 -28.80 -1.91
CA LEU A 116 -11.20 -28.69 -3.38
C LEU A 116 -9.84 -28.37 -4.04
N GLN A 117 -9.00 -27.57 -3.39
CA GLN A 117 -7.63 -27.31 -3.83
C GLN A 117 -6.79 -28.59 -3.85
N GLY A 118 -7.02 -29.50 -2.89
CA GLY A 118 -6.39 -30.82 -2.81
C GLY A 118 -5.14 -30.85 -1.91
N PRO A 119 -4.51 -32.03 -1.74
CA PRO A 119 -3.40 -32.20 -0.81
C PRO A 119 -2.11 -31.42 -1.16
N GLY A 120 -2.03 -30.87 -2.37
CA GLY A 120 -0.87 -30.14 -2.89
C GLY A 120 0.20 -31.07 -3.48
N SER A 121 1.17 -30.50 -4.18
CA SER A 121 2.24 -31.26 -4.87
C SER A 121 3.28 -31.89 -3.93
N GLY A 122 3.28 -31.53 -2.64
CA GLY A 122 4.29 -31.98 -1.69
C GLY A 122 4.15 -33.42 -1.19
N ASN A 123 2.96 -34.04 -1.30
CA ASN A 123 2.65 -35.29 -0.58
C ASN A 123 2.14 -36.41 -1.50
N ARG A 124 3.06 -37.21 -2.06
CA ARG A 124 2.74 -38.33 -2.98
C ARG A 124 2.06 -39.55 -2.33
N LYS A 125 1.70 -39.47 -1.05
CA LYS A 125 1.01 -40.54 -0.28
C LYS A 125 -0.45 -40.16 0.03
N ILE A 126 -0.95 -39.11 -0.61
CA ILE A 126 -2.25 -38.49 -0.33
C ILE A 126 -2.91 -38.11 -1.66
N GLU A 127 -4.16 -38.49 -1.84
CA GLU A 127 -4.94 -38.26 -3.06
C GLU A 127 -6.18 -37.38 -2.80
N ARG A 128 -6.82 -36.93 -3.88
CA ARG A 128 -8.04 -36.11 -3.82
C ARG A 128 -9.24 -36.97 -3.46
N THR A 129 -9.95 -36.63 -2.39
CA THR A 129 -11.28 -37.16 -2.06
C THR A 129 -12.41 -36.55 -2.90
N VAL A 130 -12.16 -35.44 -3.59
CA VAL A 130 -13.15 -34.72 -4.41
C VAL A 130 -12.63 -34.57 -5.85
N PRO A 131 -13.46 -34.85 -6.89
CA PRO A 131 -13.04 -34.74 -8.29
C PRO A 131 -12.46 -33.37 -8.65
N ALA A 132 -11.38 -33.38 -9.43
CA ALA A 132 -10.72 -32.14 -9.85
C ALA A 132 -11.64 -31.32 -10.77
N GLY A 133 -11.75 -30.01 -10.51
CA GLY A 133 -12.65 -29.11 -11.22
C GLY A 133 -13.98 -28.83 -10.49
N THR A 134 -14.32 -29.62 -9.47
CA THR A 134 -15.43 -29.33 -8.53
C THR A 134 -15.23 -27.96 -7.87
N ARG A 135 -16.32 -27.20 -7.73
CA ARG A 135 -16.34 -25.83 -7.20
C ARG A 135 -17.34 -25.70 -6.07
N LEU A 136 -17.05 -24.81 -5.13
CA LEU A 136 -18.01 -24.36 -4.14
C LEU A 136 -18.97 -23.34 -4.77
N LEU A 137 -20.27 -23.61 -4.69
CA LEU A 137 -21.34 -22.69 -5.12
C LEU A 137 -21.94 -21.90 -3.95
N GLY A 138 -21.71 -22.35 -2.71
CA GLY A 138 -22.04 -21.64 -1.49
C GLY A 138 -22.22 -22.54 -0.27
N VAL A 139 -22.16 -21.96 0.93
CA VAL A 139 -22.40 -22.64 2.21
C VAL A 139 -23.55 -21.95 2.94
N ARG A 140 -24.40 -22.73 3.60
CA ARG A 140 -25.38 -22.25 4.58
C ARG A 140 -25.35 -23.13 5.82
N VAL A 141 -25.32 -22.52 7.01
CA VAL A 141 -25.48 -23.23 8.28
C VAL A 141 -26.90 -23.03 8.80
N THR A 142 -27.51 -24.08 9.36
CA THR A 142 -28.86 -24.05 9.94
C THR A 142 -28.88 -24.96 11.16
N GLY A 143 -28.88 -24.36 12.35
CA GLY A 143 -28.63 -25.09 13.60
C GLY A 143 -27.26 -25.76 13.57
N SER A 144 -27.22 -27.07 13.79
CA SER A 144 -26.03 -27.91 13.69
C SER A 144 -25.72 -28.43 12.28
N THR A 145 -26.57 -28.15 11.28
CA THR A 145 -26.41 -28.68 9.91
C THR A 145 -25.74 -27.67 8.99
N ALA A 146 -24.65 -28.08 8.33
CA ALA A 146 -24.03 -27.31 7.24
C ALA A 146 -24.47 -27.87 5.88
N VAL A 147 -25.12 -27.03 5.08
CA VAL A 147 -25.51 -27.32 3.69
C VAL A 147 -24.44 -26.71 2.78
N VAL A 148 -23.64 -27.56 2.17
CA VAL A 148 -22.60 -27.18 1.19
C VAL A 148 -23.12 -27.45 -0.21
N ASN A 149 -23.26 -26.40 -1.02
CA ASN A 149 -23.67 -26.51 -2.42
C ASN A 149 -22.42 -26.63 -3.30
N LEU A 150 -22.23 -27.78 -3.94
CA LEU A 150 -21.10 -28.07 -4.81
C LEU A 150 -21.53 -28.15 -6.27
N SER A 151 -20.60 -27.90 -7.19
CA SER A 151 -20.87 -27.97 -8.62
C SER A 151 -20.95 -29.42 -9.14
N ARG A 152 -21.64 -29.59 -10.26
CA ARG A 152 -22.01 -30.86 -10.92
C ARG A 152 -20.86 -31.76 -11.39
N GLU A 153 -19.62 -31.36 -11.14
CA GLU A 153 -18.41 -32.16 -11.36
C GLU A 153 -18.16 -33.14 -10.19
N LEU A 154 -18.91 -33.00 -9.10
CA LEU A 154 -19.08 -34.02 -8.05
C LEU A 154 -20.15 -35.04 -8.48
N VAL A 155 -19.71 -36.16 -9.07
CA VAL A 155 -20.55 -37.32 -9.47
C VAL A 155 -19.76 -38.62 -9.30
#